data_AF-E0WIM7-F1
#
_entry.id   AF-E0WIM7-F1
#
_cell.length_a   1.000
_cell.length_b   1.000
_cell.length_c   1.000
_cell.angle_alpha   90.00
_cell.angle_beta   90.00
_cell.angle_gamma   90.00
#
_symmetry.space_group_name_H-M   'P 1'
#
loop_
_entity.id
_entity.type
_entity.pdbx_description
1 polymer ?
#
loop_
_entity_poly.entity_id
_entity_poly.type
_entity_poly.pdbx_seq_one_letter_code
_entity_poly.pdbx_strand_id
1 'polypeptide(L)'
;LEGELLETCMRYYFTPLEILPEVVILGCTHFPLIAHQIEGYFMEHFALSTPPLLIHSGDAIVEYLQQKYALKKNACAFPKVEFHASGDVIWLEKQAKEWLKM
;
A
#
# COMPACT_ATOMS: atom_id res chain seq x y z
N LEU A 1 3.42 5.60 9.74
CA LEU A 1 3.27 4.68 10.90
C LEU A 1 4.67 4.18 11.23
N GLU A 2 5.13 4.35 12.46
CA GLU A 2 6.51 4.02 12.85
C GLU A 2 6.60 3.68 14.35
N GLY A 3 7.75 3.17 14.79
CA GLY A 3 8.06 2.89 16.19
C GLY A 3 8.21 1.41 16.54
N GLU A 4 8.64 1.16 17.77
CA GLU A 4 9.08 -0.15 18.29
C GLU A 4 8.02 -1.24 18.15
N LEU A 5 6.73 -0.92 18.32
CA LEU A 5 5.65 -1.90 18.18
C LEU A 5 5.58 -2.45 16.75
N LEU A 6 5.65 -1.58 15.75
CA LEU A 6 5.61 -1.98 14.34
C LEU A 6 6.88 -2.74 13.97
N GLU A 7 8.04 -2.24 14.40
CA GLU A 7 9.33 -2.89 14.15
C GLU A 7 9.37 -4.30 14.77
N THR A 8 8.91 -4.46 16.00
CA THR A 8 8.82 -5.77 16.67
C THR A 8 7.87 -6.72 15.94
N CYS A 9 6.75 -6.19 15.43
CA CYS A 9 5.80 -6.97 14.63
C CYS A 9 6.44 -7.44 13.31
N MET A 10 7.13 -6.55 12.58
CA MET A 10 7.88 -6.91 11.37
C MET A 10 8.97 -7.94 11.69
N ARG A 11 9.72 -7.74 12.77
CA ARG A 11 10.75 -8.67 13.23
C ARG A 11 10.18 -10.05 13.52
N TYR A 12 9.03 -10.12 14.19
CA TYR A 12 8.33 -11.38 14.46
C TYR A 12 8.00 -12.16 13.18
N TYR A 13 7.49 -11.48 12.15
CA TYR A 13 7.09 -12.14 10.90
C TYR A 13 8.23 -12.41 9.92
N PHE A 14 9.24 -11.53 9.87
CA PHE A 14 10.27 -11.58 8.82
C PHE A 14 11.55 -12.31 9.25
N THR A 15 11.85 -12.41 10.55
CA THR A 15 13.03 -13.16 11.04
C THR A 15 13.04 -14.63 10.60
N PRO A 16 11.90 -15.36 10.60
CA PRO A 16 11.89 -16.76 10.17
C PRO A 16 12.02 -16.99 8.66
N LEU A 17 12.08 -15.92 7.84
CA LEU A 17 12.22 -16.07 6.39
C LEU A 17 13.63 -16.57 6.05
N GLU A 18 13.70 -17.74 5.42
CA GLU A 18 14.98 -18.32 4.95
C GLU A 18 15.43 -17.72 3.61
N ILE A 19 14.49 -17.16 2.86
CA ILE A 19 14.73 -16.57 1.54
C ILE A 19 14.54 -15.06 1.65
N LEU A 20 15.57 -14.31 1.24
CA LEU A 20 15.51 -12.86 1.10
C LEU A 20 14.74 -12.51 -0.19
N PRO A 21 13.56 -11.88 -0.11
CA PRO A 21 12.81 -11.54 -1.31
C PRO A 21 13.47 -10.39 -2.09
N GLU A 22 13.66 -10.58 -3.39
CA GLU A 22 13.97 -9.48 -4.31
C GLU A 22 12.73 -8.63 -4.63
N VAL A 23 11.54 -9.22 -4.49
CA VAL A 23 10.25 -8.59 -4.76
C VAL A 23 9.28 -8.94 -3.62
N VAL A 24 8.57 -7.95 -3.11
CA VAL A 24 7.54 -8.13 -2.09
C VAL A 24 6.21 -7.60 -2.61
N ILE A 25 5.18 -8.45 -2.62
CA ILE A 25 3.83 -8.07 -3.05
C ILE A 25 3.07 -7.49 -1.86
N LEU A 26 2.63 -6.22 -1.95
CA LEU A 26 1.77 -5.59 -0.95
C LEU A 26 0.31 -6.01 -1.17
N GLY A 27 0.04 -7.29 -0.90
CA GLY A 27 -1.22 -7.98 -1.19
C GLY A 27 -2.40 -7.67 -0.24
N CYS A 28 -2.30 -6.62 0.57
CA CYS A 28 -3.36 -6.16 1.47
C CYS A 28 -3.49 -4.64 1.34
N THR A 29 -4.73 -4.14 1.39
CA THR A 29 -5.05 -2.70 1.25
C THR A 29 -4.35 -1.80 2.27
N HIS A 30 -3.94 -2.33 3.43
CA HIS A 30 -3.30 -1.56 4.50
C HIS A 30 -1.78 -1.46 4.37
N PHE A 31 -1.13 -2.45 3.76
CA PHE A 31 0.33 -2.53 3.70
C PHE A 31 1.02 -1.37 2.97
N PRO A 32 0.41 -0.71 1.97
CA PRO A 32 0.98 0.50 1.40
C PRO A 32 1.29 1.60 2.42
N LEU A 33 0.54 1.67 3.52
CA LEU A 33 0.76 2.64 4.60
C LEU A 33 2.05 2.41 5.40
N ILE A 34 2.65 1.22 5.28
CA ILE A 34 3.89 0.82 5.94
C ILE A 34 4.97 0.36 4.93
N ALA A 35 4.80 0.66 3.65
CA ALA A 35 5.71 0.23 2.58
C ALA A 35 7.16 0.62 2.86
N HIS A 36 7.40 1.89 3.23
CA HIS A 36 8.72 2.40 3.57
C HIS A 36 9.35 1.69 4.78
N GLN A 37 8.53 1.31 5.77
CA GLN A 37 8.99 0.57 6.94
C GLN A 37 9.38 -0.87 6.58
N ILE A 38 8.66 -1.49 5.65
CA ILE A 38 9.02 -2.80 5.11
C ILE A 38 10.35 -2.72 4.34
N GLU A 39 10.53 -1.71 3.47
CA GLU A 39 11.80 -1.49 2.76
C GLU A 39 12.95 -1.29 3.74
N GLY A 40 12.78 -0.39 4.72
CA GLY A 40 13.77 -0.11 5.74
C GLY A 40 14.16 -1.35 6.54
N TYR A 41 13.18 -2.17 6.93
CA TYR A 41 13.45 -3.42 7.63
C TYR A 41 14.34 -4.36 6.81
N PHE A 42 14.02 -4.59 5.53
CA PHE A 42 14.83 -5.48 4.69
C PHE A 42 16.23 -4.90 4.41
N MET A 43 16.33 -3.59 4.21
CA MET A 43 17.61 -2.91 4.00
C MET A 43 18.55 -3.04 5.21
N GLU A 44 18.02 -2.81 6.41
CA GLU A 44 18.81 -2.82 7.65
C GLU A 44 19.20 -4.23 8.08
N HIS A 45 18.27 -5.18 8.05
CA HIS A 45 18.50 -6.52 8.59
C HIS A 45 19.26 -7.46 7.64
N PHE A 46 19.33 -7.14 6.34
CA PHE A 46 19.94 -8.01 5.33
C PHE A 46 21.05 -7.34 4.52
N ALA A 47 21.54 -6.18 4.96
CA ALA A 47 22.67 -5.44 4.37
C ALA A 47 22.54 -5.25 2.84
N LEU A 48 21.34 -4.92 2.38
CA LEU A 48 21.06 -4.69 0.96
C LEU A 48 21.55 -3.30 0.52
N SER A 49 22.00 -3.20 -0.73
CA SER A 49 22.33 -1.92 -1.36
C SER A 49 21.11 -1.23 -1.99
N THR A 50 20.05 -2.00 -2.27
CA THR A 50 18.77 -1.54 -2.81
C THR A 50 17.62 -2.31 -2.16
N PRO A 51 16.49 -1.66 -1.86
CA PRO A 51 15.36 -2.34 -1.23
C PRO A 51 14.72 -3.36 -2.19
N PRO A 52 13.99 -4.36 -1.67
CA PRO A 52 13.14 -5.21 -2.49
C PRO A 52 12.16 -4.37 -3.30
N LEU A 53 11.87 -4.76 -4.53
CA LEU A 53 10.82 -4.12 -5.32
C LEU A 53 9.46 -4.38 -4.66
N LEU A 54 8.79 -3.31 -4.23
CA LEU A 54 7.44 -3.39 -3.69
C LEU A 54 6.39 -3.30 -4.81
N ILE A 55 5.50 -4.29 -4.89
CA ILE A 55 4.38 -4.28 -5.84
C ILE A 55 3.13 -3.75 -5.14
N HIS A 56 2.69 -2.57 -5.56
CA HIS A 56 1.48 -1.92 -5.05
C HIS A 56 0.23 -2.38 -5.80
N SER A 57 -0.72 -3.00 -5.09
CA SER A 57 -1.96 -3.51 -5.69
C SER A 57 -2.78 -2.43 -6.42
N GLY A 58 -2.78 -1.19 -5.89
CA GLY A 58 -3.49 -0.07 -6.50
C GLY A 58 -2.90 0.39 -7.83
N ASP A 59 -1.58 0.34 -7.98
CA ASP A 59 -0.92 0.79 -9.20
C ASP A 59 -1.05 -0.27 -10.29
N ALA A 60 -0.88 -1.55 -9.91
CA ALA A 60 -1.07 -2.69 -10.78
C ALA A 60 -2.48 -2.74 -11.39
N ILE A 61 -3.53 -2.49 -10.59
CA ILE A 61 -4.91 -2.47 -11.13
C ILE A 61 -5.17 -1.26 -12.03
N VAL A 62 -4.54 -0.11 -11.75
CA VAL A 62 -4.64 1.08 -12.64
C VAL A 62 -4.06 0.76 -14.02
N GLU A 63 -2.89 0.15 -14.09
CA GLU A 63 -2.26 -0.25 -15.36
C GLU A 63 -3.11 -1.27 -16.11
N TYR A 64 -3.60 -2.29 -15.40
CA TYR A 64 -4.48 -3.29 -15.99
C TYR A 64 -5.74 -2.67 -16.58
N LEU A 65 -6.43 -1.79 -15.86
CA LEU A 65 -7.66 -1.14 -16.33
C LEU A 65 -7.39 -0.24 -17.54
N GLN A 66 -6.26 0.49 -17.55
CA GLN A 66 -5.85 1.30 -18.70
C GLN A 66 -5.63 0.46 -19.95
N GLN A 67 -4.92 -0.66 -19.83
CA GLN A 67 -4.63 -1.54 -20.95
C GLN A 67 -5.89 -2.30 -21.42
N LYS A 68 -6.63 -2.88 -20.48
CA LYS A 68 -7.78 -3.76 -20.76
C LYS A 68 -8.94 -3.01 -21.41
N TYR A 69 -9.18 -1.77 -20.99
CA TYR A 69 -10.33 -0.98 -21.43
C TYR A 69 -9.93 0.26 -22.24
N ALA A 70 -8.66 0.38 -22.65
CA ALA A 70 -8.12 1.54 -23.36
C ALA A 70 -8.44 2.89 -22.66
N LEU A 71 -8.48 2.89 -21.32
CA LEU A 71 -8.79 4.09 -20.55
C LEU A 71 -7.63 5.08 -20.68
N LYS A 72 -7.98 6.33 -20.95
CA LYS A 72 -7.03 7.44 -21.07
C LYS A 72 -7.02 8.28 -19.79
N LYS A 73 -5.88 8.92 -19.51
CA LYS A 73 -5.70 9.86 -18.39
C LYS A 73 -6.32 11.24 -18.71
N ASN A 74 -7.56 11.27 -19.15
CA ASN A 74 -8.28 12.50 -19.55
C ASN A 74 -9.74 12.52 -19.02
N ALA A 75 -10.04 11.69 -18.02
CA ALA A 75 -11.31 11.74 -17.31
C ALA A 75 -11.48 13.08 -16.56
N CYS A 76 -12.69 13.33 -16.06
CA CYS A 76 -13.01 14.53 -15.28
C CYS A 76 -11.98 14.75 -14.15
N ALA A 77 -11.45 15.97 -14.03
CA ALA A 77 -10.49 16.33 -12.98
C ALA A 77 -11.08 16.20 -11.57
N PHE A 78 -12.40 16.37 -11.42
CA PHE A 78 -13.15 16.20 -10.18
C PHE A 78 -14.28 15.19 -10.41
N PRO A 79 -13.98 13.88 -10.36
CA PRO A 79 -15.00 12.86 -10.52
C PRO A 79 -15.98 12.91 -9.35
N LYS A 80 -17.27 12.69 -9.63
CA LYS A 80 -18.28 12.50 -8.58
C LYS A 80 -18.05 11.14 -7.92
N VAL A 81 -17.87 11.12 -6.61
CA VAL A 81 -17.69 9.90 -5.80
C VAL A 81 -18.66 9.93 -4.63
N GLU A 82 -19.33 8.80 -4.38
CA GLU A 82 -20.28 8.61 -3.29
C GLU A 82 -19.79 7.44 -2.43
N PHE A 83 -19.86 7.59 -1.10
CA PHE A 83 -19.42 6.58 -0.15
C PHE A 83 -20.62 5.84 0.45
N HIS A 84 -20.53 4.52 0.52
CA HIS A 84 -21.52 3.66 1.15
C HIS A 84 -20.81 2.65 2.04
N ALA A 85 -21.35 2.41 3.23
CA ALA A 85 -20.82 1.44 4.18
C ALA A 85 -21.96 0.67 4.84
N SER A 86 -21.73 -0.61 5.17
CA SER A 86 -22.63 -1.39 6.02
C SER A 86 -22.54 -1.02 7.50
N GLY A 87 -21.44 -0.37 7.90
CA GLY A 87 -21.25 0.21 9.23
C GLY A 87 -21.51 1.72 9.24
N ASP A 88 -20.66 2.49 9.92
CA ASP A 88 -20.79 3.95 10.02
C ASP A 88 -20.26 4.65 8.74
N VAL A 89 -21.18 5.04 7.86
CA VAL A 89 -20.85 5.77 6.63
C VAL A 89 -20.33 7.18 6.90
N ILE A 90 -20.77 7.84 7.97
CA ILE A 90 -20.33 9.21 8.31
C ILE A 90 -18.86 9.17 8.71
N TRP A 91 -18.46 8.14 9.47
CA TRP A 91 -17.06 7.93 9.81
C TRP A 91 -16.21 7.63 8.57
N LEU A 92 -16.70 6.79 7.64
CA LEU A 92 -16.01 6.51 6.38
C LEU A 92 -15.80 7.79 5.54
N GLU A 93 -16.83 8.61 5.39
CA GLU A 93 -16.76 9.89 4.68
C GLU A 93 -15.77 10.86 5.35
N LYS A 94 -15.74 10.87 6.69
CA LYS A 94 -14.74 11.65 7.43
C LYS A 94 -13.31 11.19 7.11
N GLN A 95 -13.07 9.88 7.07
CA GLN A 95 -11.77 9.36 6.67
C GLN A 95 -11.44 9.72 5.21
N ALA A 96 -12.39 9.59 4.27
CA ALA A 96 -12.17 9.99 2.88
C ALA A 96 -11.71 11.45 2.74
N LYS A 97 -12.29 12.37 3.51
CA LYS A 97 -11.88 13.78 3.57
C LYS A 97 -10.44 13.95 4.05
N GLU A 98 -10.07 13.24 5.11
CA GLU A 98 -8.72 13.32 5.71
C GLU A 98 -7.65 12.75 4.78
N TRP A 99 -7.91 11.59 4.16
CA TRP A 99 -6.92 10.85 3.38
C TRP A 99 -6.86 11.25 1.90
N LEU A 100 -8.01 11.52 1.28
CA LEU A 100 -8.13 11.73 -0.17
C LEU A 100 -8.44 13.19 -0.55
N LYS A 101 -8.71 14.06 0.43
CA LYS A 101 -9.12 15.47 0.23
C LYS A 101 -10.39 15.60 -0.63
N MET A 102 -11.33 14.67 -0.45
CA MET A 102 -12.61 14.60 -1.15
C MET A 102 -13.77 14.98 -0.25
#